data_AF-A0A955C5X7-F1
#
_entry.id   AF-A0A955C5X7-F1
#
_cell.length_a   1.000
_cell.length_b   1.000
_cell.length_c   1.000
_cell.angle_alpha   90.00
_cell.angle_beta   90.00
_cell.angle_gamma   90.00
#
_symmetry.space_group_name_H-M   'P 1'
#
loop_
_entity.id
_entity.type
_entity.pdbx_description
1 polymer ?
#
loop_
_entity_poly.entity_id
_entity_poly.type
_entity_poly.pdbx_seq_one_letter_code
_entity_poly.pdbx_strand_id
1 'polypeptide(L)'
;MRDRRKLALPVVAAIGGALVPAAIYAVLQWGAAGQRGWAIPMATDIAFVVGCLALLGSRVPAGLKIFVLTVAIVDDIIAISVIAVFYSESIALGWVLAAAAGFGLTTLLNRLGVRSVTIYVFVGAGIWLCTLKSGVHPTIAGVLLGLLTPASAWLGSTTLLEVIDGAANTLQHGAKPERSALLRQMRLASRETVSPLERLEVALHPWVGFVIIPIFALANAGVPIAVDAVVDPVAIAIAVGLVIGKPVGIVASAWLTIRLSWGALPAGVTWPALAGAGCLAGIGFTMSLFVASLGLEGEILLTAKSGILTGSAISGILGFVILSIALRPHVPAGAQ
;
A
#
# COMPACT_ATOMS: atom_id res chain seq x y z
N MET A 1 5.66 -0.48 -19.58
CA MET A 1 5.68 0.75 -18.74
C MET A 1 6.32 1.91 -19.52
N ARG A 2 5.61 2.62 -20.41
CA ARG A 2 6.21 3.77 -21.13
C ARG A 2 5.18 4.69 -21.80
N ASP A 3 4.13 5.05 -21.07
CA ASP A 3 3.19 6.07 -21.55
C ASP A 3 2.97 7.07 -20.42
N ARG A 4 3.82 8.11 -20.36
CA ARG A 4 3.85 9.09 -19.26
C ARG A 4 2.48 9.75 -19.04
N ARG A 5 1.70 9.91 -20.11
CA ARG A 5 0.34 10.46 -20.08
C ARG A 5 -0.67 9.55 -19.36
N LYS A 6 -0.47 8.22 -19.39
CA LYS A 6 -1.35 7.27 -18.70
C LYS A 6 -1.10 7.21 -17.20
N LEU A 7 0.10 7.60 -16.75
CA LEU A 7 0.47 7.65 -15.32
C LEU A 7 0.21 9.02 -14.67
N ALA A 8 0.17 10.10 -15.46
CA ALA A 8 -0.06 11.45 -14.94
C ALA A 8 -1.39 11.56 -14.18
N LEU A 9 -2.47 11.00 -14.72
CA LEU A 9 -3.80 11.08 -14.11
C LEU A 9 -3.87 10.41 -12.71
N PRO A 10 -3.52 9.12 -12.53
CA PRO A 10 -3.52 8.51 -11.21
C PRO A 10 -2.60 9.21 -10.20
N VAL A 11 -1.40 9.65 -10.61
CA VAL A 11 -0.44 10.29 -9.71
C VAL A 11 -0.95 11.64 -9.21
N VAL A 12 -1.47 12.48 -10.10
CA VAL A 12 -2.04 13.78 -9.70
C VAL A 12 -3.31 13.59 -8.87
N ALA A 13 -4.13 12.59 -9.21
CA ALA A 13 -5.30 12.24 -8.40
C ALA A 13 -4.93 11.77 -7.00
N ALA A 14 -3.87 10.99 -6.82
CA ALA A 14 -3.33 10.58 -5.53
C ALA A 14 -2.84 11.77 -4.70
N ILE A 15 -2.04 12.66 -5.30
CA ILE A 15 -1.57 13.88 -4.63
C ILE A 15 -2.75 14.73 -4.15
N GLY A 16 -3.77 14.96 -4.99
CA GLY A 16 -4.98 15.65 -4.57
C GLY A 16 -5.78 14.89 -3.52
N GLY A 17 -5.86 13.58 -3.66
CA GLY A 17 -6.49 12.65 -2.72
C GLY A 17 -5.82 12.63 -1.35
N ALA A 18 -4.54 12.96 -1.25
CA ALA A 18 -3.83 13.10 0.02
C ALA A 18 -3.92 14.53 0.59
N LEU A 19 -3.70 15.55 -0.25
CA LEU A 19 -3.61 16.95 0.19
C LEU A 19 -4.95 17.54 0.61
N VAL A 20 -6.03 17.27 -0.12
CA VAL A 20 -7.36 17.84 0.17
C VAL A 20 -7.92 17.37 1.52
N PRO A 21 -7.98 16.07 1.86
CA PRO A 21 -8.47 15.65 3.18
C PRO A 21 -7.57 16.14 4.32
N ALA A 22 -6.25 16.17 4.10
CA ALA A 22 -5.29 16.72 5.06
C ALA A 22 -5.55 18.21 5.34
N ALA A 23 -5.77 19.00 4.29
CA ALA A 23 -6.07 20.42 4.42
C ALA A 23 -7.42 20.66 5.12
N ILE A 24 -8.45 19.87 4.79
CA ILE A 24 -9.77 19.96 5.45
C ILE A 24 -9.63 19.69 6.95
N TYR A 25 -8.92 18.63 7.34
CA TYR A 25 -8.69 18.35 8.76
C TYR A 25 -7.89 19.48 9.42
N ALA A 26 -6.81 19.93 8.80
CA ALA A 26 -5.94 20.97 9.36
C ALA A 26 -6.70 22.28 9.63
N VAL A 27 -7.65 22.64 8.77
CA VAL A 27 -8.52 23.81 8.98
C VAL A 27 -9.49 23.58 10.14
N LEU A 28 -10.12 22.40 10.22
CA LEU A 28 -11.10 22.09 11.27
C LEU A 28 -10.47 21.93 12.66
N GLN A 29 -9.20 21.53 12.73
CA GLN A 29 -8.45 21.30 13.97
C GLN A 29 -7.34 22.34 14.19
N TRP A 30 -7.43 23.50 13.54
CA TRP A 30 -6.42 24.54 13.65
C TRP A 30 -6.36 25.10 15.09
N GLY A 31 -5.21 24.97 15.75
CA GLY A 31 -5.02 25.43 17.13
C GLY A 31 -5.75 24.60 18.19
N ALA A 32 -6.35 23.47 17.80
CA ALA A 32 -7.01 22.53 18.71
C ALA A 32 -6.07 21.37 19.10
N ALA A 33 -6.45 20.62 20.14
CA ALA A 33 -5.64 19.52 20.65
C ALA A 33 -5.40 18.40 19.60
N GLY A 34 -6.31 18.26 18.62
CA GLY A 34 -6.18 17.31 17.52
C GLY A 34 -5.25 17.74 16.38
N GLN A 35 -4.65 18.94 16.40
CA GLN A 35 -3.91 19.48 15.24
C GLN A 35 -2.82 18.55 14.68
N ARG A 36 -2.16 17.75 15.53
CA ARG A 36 -1.13 16.79 15.10
C ARG A 36 -1.68 15.64 14.24
N GLY A 37 -2.99 15.41 14.24
CA GLY A 37 -3.66 14.35 13.45
C GLY A 37 -3.95 14.70 11.99
N TRP A 38 -3.40 15.79 11.45
CA TRP A 38 -3.71 16.28 10.09
C TRP A 38 -3.47 15.27 8.96
N ALA A 39 -2.57 14.33 9.17
CA ALA A 39 -2.21 13.33 8.17
C ALA A 39 -3.15 12.10 8.20
N ILE A 40 -4.01 11.96 9.22
CA ILE A 40 -4.89 10.79 9.42
C ILE A 40 -5.82 10.54 8.22
N PRO A 41 -6.56 11.53 7.69
CA PRO A 41 -7.53 11.27 6.62
C PRO A 41 -6.90 11.19 5.22
N MET A 42 -5.57 11.36 5.08
CA MET A 42 -4.89 11.17 3.80
C MET A 42 -4.72 9.68 3.46
N ALA A 43 -4.60 8.81 4.47
CA ALA A 43 -4.21 7.41 4.32
C ALA A 43 -5.34 6.55 3.72
N THR A 44 -5.00 5.63 2.82
CA THR A 44 -5.92 4.66 2.16
C THR A 44 -5.57 3.23 2.61
N ASP A 45 -6.56 2.44 3.00
CA ASP A 45 -6.40 1.01 3.24
C ASP A 45 -6.59 0.21 1.95
N ILE A 46 -5.47 -0.10 1.29
CA ILE A 46 -5.45 -0.82 0.02
C ILE A 46 -6.12 -2.20 0.11
N ALA A 47 -6.02 -2.89 1.24
CA ALA A 47 -6.55 -4.25 1.40
C ALA A 47 -8.07 -4.23 1.36
N PHE A 48 -8.70 -3.29 2.07
CA PHE A 48 -10.15 -3.12 2.02
C PHE A 48 -10.63 -2.63 0.66
N VAL A 49 -9.93 -1.67 0.05
CA VAL A 49 -10.30 -1.16 -1.28
C VAL A 49 -10.27 -2.29 -2.32
N VAL A 50 -9.20 -3.08 -2.36
CA VAL A 50 -9.08 -4.23 -3.26
C VAL A 50 -10.14 -5.29 -2.92
N GLY A 51 -10.44 -5.52 -1.64
CA GLY A 51 -11.54 -6.39 -1.20
C GLY A 51 -12.90 -5.95 -1.75
N CYS A 52 -13.25 -4.67 -1.64
CA CYS A 52 -14.49 -4.11 -2.20
C CYS A 52 -14.55 -4.25 -3.73
N LEU A 53 -13.43 -3.99 -4.43
CA LEU A 53 -13.36 -4.18 -5.88
C LEU A 53 -13.48 -5.65 -6.28
N ALA A 54 -12.93 -6.57 -5.48
CA ALA A 54 -13.06 -8.01 -5.70
C ALA A 54 -14.51 -8.49 -5.54
N LEU A 55 -15.28 -7.92 -4.58
CA LEU A 55 -16.71 -8.20 -4.43
C LEU A 55 -17.55 -7.77 -5.63
N LEU A 56 -17.15 -6.69 -6.34
CA LEU A 56 -17.78 -6.27 -7.59
C LEU A 56 -17.37 -7.14 -8.80
N GLY A 57 -16.32 -7.95 -8.64
CA GLY A 57 -15.93 -9.02 -9.55
C GLY A 57 -15.53 -8.54 -10.95
N SER A 58 -16.13 -9.17 -11.96
CA SER A 58 -15.85 -8.90 -13.38
C SER A 58 -16.47 -7.60 -13.90
N ARG A 59 -17.35 -6.94 -13.11
CA ARG A 59 -17.99 -5.68 -13.51
C ARG A 59 -17.02 -4.49 -13.52
N VAL A 60 -15.91 -4.60 -12.79
CA VAL A 60 -14.91 -3.54 -12.66
C VAL A 60 -13.98 -3.52 -13.88
N PRO A 61 -13.96 -2.44 -14.69
CA PRO A 61 -13.06 -2.33 -15.83
C PRO A 61 -11.59 -2.42 -15.41
N ALA A 62 -10.75 -3.03 -16.24
CA ALA A 62 -9.32 -3.14 -15.98
C ALA A 62 -8.66 -1.77 -15.75
N GLY A 63 -9.11 -0.74 -16.49
CA GLY A 63 -8.66 0.64 -16.32
C GLY A 63 -8.93 1.21 -14.92
N LEU A 64 -10.07 0.84 -14.30
CA LEU A 64 -10.40 1.29 -12.94
C LEU A 64 -9.54 0.59 -11.89
N LYS A 65 -9.30 -0.73 -12.05
CA LYS A 65 -8.41 -1.49 -11.14
C LYS A 65 -7.01 -0.90 -11.13
N ILE A 66 -6.45 -0.61 -12.31
CA ILE A 66 -5.12 0.00 -12.44
C ILE A 66 -5.11 1.40 -11.84
N PHE A 67 -6.14 2.21 -12.10
CA PHE A 67 -6.25 3.56 -11.53
C PHE A 67 -6.24 3.52 -10.00
N VAL A 68 -7.14 2.73 -9.39
CA VAL A 68 -7.27 2.63 -7.93
C VAL A 68 -5.99 2.08 -7.29
N LEU A 69 -5.42 1.03 -7.88
CA LEU A 69 -4.16 0.46 -7.40
C LEU A 69 -3.02 1.48 -7.43
N THR A 70 -2.92 2.27 -8.52
CA THR A 70 -1.88 3.29 -8.64
C THR A 70 -2.09 4.42 -7.65
N VAL A 71 -3.34 4.87 -7.45
CA VAL A 71 -3.66 5.90 -6.44
C VAL A 71 -3.27 5.42 -5.05
N ALA A 72 -3.67 4.20 -4.67
CA ALA A 72 -3.34 3.63 -3.36
C ALA A 72 -1.82 3.51 -3.13
N ILE A 73 -1.05 3.02 -4.11
CA ILE A 73 0.40 2.91 -3.99
C ILE A 73 1.05 4.30 -3.83
N VAL A 74 0.62 5.29 -4.60
CA VAL A 74 1.18 6.64 -4.52
C VAL A 74 0.80 7.31 -3.20
N ASP A 75 -0.44 7.14 -2.75
CA ASP A 75 -0.92 7.61 -1.44
C ASP A 75 -0.09 7.01 -0.30
N ASP A 76 0.22 5.71 -0.34
CA ASP A 76 1.05 5.05 0.67
C ASP A 76 2.47 5.61 0.70
N ILE A 77 3.06 5.88 -0.46
CA ILE A 77 4.38 6.53 -0.55
C ILE A 77 4.34 7.94 0.04
N ILE A 78 3.29 8.72 -0.27
CA ILE A 78 3.09 10.05 0.31
C ILE A 78 2.95 9.93 1.83
N ALA A 79 2.14 8.99 2.30
CA ALA A 79 1.88 8.78 3.72
C ALA A 79 3.14 8.42 4.49
N ILE A 80 3.92 7.45 3.99
CA ILE A 80 5.20 7.05 4.59
C ILE A 80 6.18 8.23 4.61
N SER A 81 6.23 9.03 3.54
CA SER A 81 7.09 10.22 3.47
C SER A 81 6.70 11.27 4.51
N VAL A 82 5.41 11.52 4.68
CA VAL A 82 4.88 12.44 5.69
C VAL A 82 5.18 11.94 7.11
N ILE A 83 4.99 10.65 7.37
CA ILE A 83 5.33 10.04 8.67
C ILE A 83 6.81 10.25 9.00
N ALA A 84 7.69 9.99 8.03
CA ALA A 84 9.13 10.13 8.21
C ALA A 84 9.56 11.56 8.55
N VAL A 85 8.94 12.57 7.93
CA VAL A 85 9.34 13.98 8.10
C VAL A 85 8.68 14.62 9.32
N PHE A 86 7.39 14.35 9.56
CA PHE A 86 6.59 15.11 10.53
C PHE A 86 6.34 14.40 11.87
N TYR A 87 6.53 13.08 11.93
CA TYR A 87 6.27 12.26 13.12
C TYR A 87 7.54 11.60 13.67
N SER A 88 8.73 12.06 13.25
CA SER A 88 10.00 11.64 13.86
C SER A 88 10.24 12.39 15.17
N GLU A 89 10.70 11.67 16.19
CA GLU A 89 11.02 12.22 17.51
C GLU A 89 12.47 12.70 17.59
N SER A 90 12.95 13.05 18.79
CA SER A 90 14.33 13.46 19.03
C SER A 90 15.31 12.42 18.49
N ILE A 91 16.17 12.84 17.57
CA ILE A 91 17.03 11.94 16.83
C ILE A 91 18.29 11.63 17.63
N ALA A 92 18.44 10.38 18.05
CA ALA A 92 19.68 9.90 18.65
C ALA A 92 20.66 9.48 17.55
N LEU A 93 21.60 10.38 17.22
CA LEU A 93 22.52 10.25 16.08
C LEU A 93 23.30 8.92 16.07
N GLY A 94 23.71 8.42 17.24
CA GLY A 94 24.44 7.14 17.35
C GLY A 94 23.65 5.95 16.80
N TRP A 95 22.36 5.88 17.10
CA TRP A 95 21.48 4.83 16.61
C TRP A 95 21.13 5.00 15.12
N VAL A 96 21.04 6.25 14.64
CA VAL A 96 20.89 6.52 13.19
C VAL A 96 22.10 6.02 12.42
N LEU A 97 23.32 6.29 12.91
CA LEU A 97 24.55 5.79 12.28
C LEU A 97 24.63 4.26 12.32
N ALA A 98 24.18 3.63 13.41
CA ALA A 98 24.08 2.17 13.49
C ALA A 98 23.07 1.60 12.47
N ALA A 99 21.91 2.23 12.30
CA ALA A 99 20.93 1.85 11.28
C ALA A 99 21.51 2.02 9.86
N ALA A 100 22.19 3.15 9.59
CA ALA A 100 22.87 3.40 8.31
C ALA A 100 23.97 2.37 8.02
N ALA A 101 24.76 1.99 9.03
CA ALA A 101 25.74 0.91 8.91
C ALA A 101 25.07 -0.44 8.61
N GLY A 102 23.91 -0.71 9.21
CA GLY A 102 23.10 -1.90 8.88
C GLY A 102 22.64 -1.91 7.42
N PHE A 103 22.17 -0.79 6.88
CA PHE A 103 21.86 -0.67 5.44
C PHE A 103 23.12 -0.81 4.55
N GLY A 104 24.27 -0.30 5.02
CA GLY A 104 25.56 -0.56 4.38
C GLY A 104 25.91 -2.05 4.37
N LEU A 105 25.63 -2.76 5.45
CA LEU A 105 25.86 -4.20 5.54
C LEU A 105 24.91 -4.98 4.61
N THR A 106 23.63 -4.62 4.51
CA THR A 106 22.71 -5.31 3.58
C THR A 106 23.15 -5.15 2.13
N THR A 107 23.56 -3.94 1.74
CA THR A 107 24.08 -3.68 0.38
C THR A 107 25.40 -4.42 0.13
N LEU A 108 26.29 -4.51 1.12
CA LEU A 108 27.53 -5.28 1.05
C LEU A 108 27.26 -6.77 0.90
N LEU A 109 26.39 -7.36 1.73
CA LEU A 109 26.00 -8.77 1.65
C LEU A 109 25.40 -9.11 0.28
N ASN A 110 24.59 -8.21 -0.26
CA ASN A 110 24.02 -8.38 -1.59
C ASN A 110 25.10 -8.35 -2.69
N ARG A 111 26.07 -7.44 -2.59
CA ARG A 111 27.21 -7.39 -3.51
C ARG A 111 28.14 -8.61 -3.40
N LEU A 112 28.29 -9.16 -2.20
CA LEU A 112 29.04 -10.40 -1.95
C LEU A 112 28.26 -11.66 -2.40
N GLY A 113 27.05 -11.51 -2.94
CA GLY A 113 26.26 -12.61 -3.46
C GLY A 113 25.62 -13.48 -2.37
N VAL A 114 25.45 -12.97 -1.14
CA VAL A 114 24.78 -13.70 -0.06
C VAL A 114 23.29 -13.77 -0.37
N ARG A 115 22.77 -15.00 -0.56
CA ARG A 115 21.37 -15.28 -0.98
C ARG A 115 20.46 -15.77 0.16
N SER A 116 20.98 -15.87 1.38
CA SER A 116 20.23 -16.40 2.53
C SER A 116 19.27 -15.36 3.10
N VAL A 117 17.96 -15.60 2.96
CA VAL A 117 16.89 -14.73 3.49
C VAL A 117 17.04 -14.55 5.01
N THR A 118 17.41 -15.61 5.74
CA THR A 118 17.59 -15.57 7.19
C THR A 118 18.60 -14.52 7.64
N ILE A 119 19.71 -14.34 6.89
CA ILE A 119 20.71 -13.33 7.21
C ILE A 119 20.12 -11.92 7.07
N TYR A 120 19.38 -11.65 5.99
CA TYR A 120 18.71 -10.37 5.80
C TYR A 120 17.62 -10.11 6.84
N VAL A 121 16.93 -11.15 7.32
CA VAL A 121 15.95 -11.02 8.41
C VAL A 121 16.64 -10.58 9.70
N PHE A 122 17.78 -11.18 10.07
CA PHE A 122 18.52 -10.79 11.27
C PHE A 122 19.11 -9.37 11.16
N VAL A 123 19.71 -9.03 10.02
CA VAL A 123 20.22 -7.68 9.78
C VAL A 123 19.08 -6.67 9.77
N GLY A 124 17.96 -7.00 9.13
CA GLY A 124 16.77 -6.16 9.09
C GLY A 124 16.15 -5.93 10.47
N ALA A 125 16.09 -6.97 11.31
CA ALA A 125 15.68 -6.83 12.72
C ALA A 125 16.63 -5.91 13.50
N GLY A 126 17.94 -6.00 13.26
CA GLY A 126 18.93 -5.08 13.83
C GLY A 126 18.72 -3.63 13.40
N ILE A 127 18.48 -3.39 12.10
CA ILE A 127 18.16 -2.06 11.55
C ILE A 127 16.87 -1.52 12.19
N TRP A 128 15.82 -2.33 12.26
CA TRP A 128 14.55 -1.97 12.88
C TRP A 128 14.71 -1.57 14.36
N LEU A 129 15.55 -2.28 15.11
CA LEU A 129 15.83 -1.98 16.51
C LEU A 129 16.63 -0.68 16.65
N CYS A 130 17.59 -0.45 15.74
CA CYS A 130 18.35 0.79 15.69
C CYS A 130 17.45 1.99 15.35
N THR A 131 16.53 1.87 14.38
CA THR A 131 15.59 2.95 14.05
C THR A 131 14.64 3.23 15.22
N LEU A 132 14.11 2.19 15.87
CA LEU A 132 13.30 2.33 17.08
C LEU A 132 14.02 3.12 18.19
N LYS A 133 15.31 2.85 18.42
CA LYS A 133 16.11 3.57 19.41
C LYS A 133 16.61 4.94 18.94
N SER A 134 16.59 5.20 17.64
CA SER A 134 17.07 6.46 17.07
C SER A 134 16.01 7.57 17.06
N GLY A 135 14.76 7.27 17.42
CA GLY A 135 13.62 8.19 17.26
C GLY A 135 13.10 8.29 15.82
N VAL A 136 13.68 7.51 14.89
CA VAL A 136 13.19 7.40 13.50
C VAL A 136 12.14 6.31 13.48
N HIS A 137 11.04 6.56 12.80
CA HIS A 137 9.93 5.63 12.83
C HIS A 137 10.30 4.24 12.24
N PRO A 138 10.11 3.12 12.98
CA PRO A 138 10.61 1.80 12.56
C PRO A 138 10.07 1.29 11.23
N THR A 139 8.89 1.74 10.82
CA THR A 139 8.24 1.35 9.56
C THR A 139 9.06 1.76 8.33
N ILE A 140 9.82 2.86 8.45
CA ILE A 140 10.72 3.33 7.39
C ILE A 140 11.83 2.29 7.11
N ALA A 141 12.28 1.57 8.14
CA ALA A 141 13.28 0.52 7.98
C ALA A 141 12.78 -0.60 7.05
N GLY A 142 11.53 -1.04 7.23
CA GLY A 142 10.92 -2.07 6.38
C GLY A 142 10.81 -1.62 4.92
N VAL A 143 10.37 -0.37 4.70
CA VAL A 143 10.24 0.21 3.35
C VAL A 143 11.61 0.31 2.65
N LEU A 144 12.61 0.87 3.34
CA LEU A 144 13.97 0.98 2.79
C LEU A 144 14.60 -0.38 2.50
N LEU A 145 14.39 -1.38 3.36
CA LEU A 145 14.83 -2.76 3.11
C LEU A 145 14.17 -3.36 1.87
N GLY A 146 12.86 -3.12 1.68
CA GLY A 146 12.14 -3.51 0.47
C GLY A 146 12.74 -2.86 -0.78
N LEU A 147 12.98 -1.54 -0.76
CA LEU A 147 13.59 -0.80 -1.87
C LEU A 147 15.02 -1.22 -2.19
N LEU A 148 15.79 -1.67 -1.20
CA LEU A 148 17.15 -2.21 -1.38
C LEU A 148 17.17 -3.66 -1.85
N THR A 149 16.04 -4.37 -1.80
CA THR A 149 15.96 -5.77 -2.22
C THR A 149 16.02 -5.87 -3.75
N PRO A 150 16.88 -6.73 -4.34
CA PRO A 150 17.03 -6.81 -5.79
C PRO A 150 15.74 -7.20 -6.53
N ALA A 151 15.36 -6.37 -7.51
CA ALA A 151 14.21 -6.58 -8.39
C ALA A 151 14.54 -7.35 -9.69
N SER A 152 15.83 -7.59 -9.98
CA SER A 152 16.27 -8.36 -11.14
C SER A 152 16.52 -9.82 -10.79
N ALA A 153 16.11 -10.73 -11.67
CA ALA A 153 16.53 -12.12 -11.61
C ALA A 153 18.05 -12.25 -11.77
N TRP A 154 18.64 -13.25 -11.12
CA TRP A 154 20.08 -13.51 -11.19
C TRP A 154 20.46 -14.42 -12.36
N LEU A 155 19.52 -15.25 -12.82
CA LEU A 155 19.66 -16.08 -14.02
C LEU A 155 18.74 -15.56 -15.13
N GLY A 156 19.29 -15.42 -16.33
CA GLY A 156 18.52 -15.06 -17.51
C GLY A 156 17.67 -16.23 -18.00
N SER A 157 16.54 -15.92 -18.63
CA SER A 157 15.61 -16.93 -19.17
C SER A 157 16.27 -17.87 -20.20
N THR A 158 17.32 -17.41 -20.90
CA THR A 158 18.08 -18.21 -21.86
C THR A 158 18.89 -19.32 -21.18
N THR A 159 19.54 -19.04 -20.05
CA THR A 159 20.31 -20.04 -19.29
C THR A 159 19.39 -21.09 -18.67
N LEU A 160 18.18 -20.73 -18.28
CA LEU A 160 17.18 -21.71 -17.84
C LEU A 160 16.78 -22.66 -18.97
N LEU A 161 16.59 -22.14 -20.19
CA LEU A 161 16.29 -22.96 -21.36
C LEU A 161 17.43 -23.92 -21.68
N GLU A 162 18.69 -23.48 -21.62
CA GLU A 162 19.85 -24.36 -21.78
C GLU A 162 19.89 -25.50 -20.74
N VAL A 163 19.59 -25.20 -19.47
CA VAL A 163 19.53 -26.21 -18.40
C VAL A 163 18.37 -27.19 -18.62
N ILE A 164 17.21 -26.73 -19.09
CA ILE A 164 16.05 -27.58 -19.38
C ILE A 164 16.32 -28.48 -20.59
N ASP A 165 16.91 -27.93 -21.66
CA ASP A 165 17.19 -28.66 -22.90
C ASP A 165 18.25 -29.75 -22.65
N GLY A 166 19.28 -29.43 -21.85
CA GLY A 166 20.26 -30.41 -21.38
C GLY A 166 19.68 -31.49 -20.46
N ALA A 167 18.63 -31.16 -19.69
CA ALA A 167 18.01 -32.10 -18.74
C ALA A 167 17.07 -33.12 -19.41
N ALA A 168 16.46 -32.79 -20.55
CA ALA A 168 15.48 -33.63 -21.23
C ALA A 168 16.05 -35.01 -21.63
N ASN A 169 17.30 -35.05 -22.10
CA ASN A 169 17.98 -36.30 -22.48
C ASN A 169 18.34 -37.17 -21.26
N THR A 170 18.76 -36.55 -20.16
CA THR A 170 19.21 -37.25 -18.95
C THR A 170 18.05 -37.78 -18.10
N LEU A 171 16.89 -37.13 -18.12
CA LEU A 171 15.69 -37.60 -17.41
C LEU A 171 15.16 -38.92 -17.98
N GLN A 172 15.25 -39.12 -19.30
CA GLN A 172 14.79 -40.34 -19.95
C GLN A 172 15.71 -41.54 -19.67
N HIS A 173 17.04 -41.36 -19.69
CA HIS A 173 17.99 -42.48 -19.69
C HIS A 173 18.95 -42.55 -18.48
N GLY A 174 18.98 -41.54 -17.60
CA GLY A 174 19.95 -41.45 -16.48
C GLY A 174 19.59 -42.27 -15.24
N ALA A 175 20.60 -42.62 -14.44
CA ALA A 175 20.44 -43.39 -13.20
C ALA A 175 19.73 -42.56 -12.10
N LYS A 176 19.09 -43.21 -11.12
CA LYS A 176 18.39 -42.56 -9.99
C LYS A 176 19.20 -41.44 -9.28
N PRO A 177 20.50 -41.61 -8.94
CA PRO A 177 21.28 -40.54 -8.32
C PRO A 177 21.48 -39.33 -9.25
N GLU A 178 21.74 -39.54 -10.54
CA GLU A 178 21.90 -38.48 -11.54
C GLU A 178 20.60 -37.69 -11.75
N ARG A 179 19.45 -38.38 -11.77
CA ARG A 179 18.13 -37.72 -11.83
C ARG A 179 17.89 -36.81 -10.64
N SER A 180 18.26 -37.22 -9.43
CA SER A 180 18.06 -36.40 -8.22
C SER A 180 18.94 -35.14 -8.20
N ALA A 181 20.18 -35.24 -8.69
CA ALA A 181 21.10 -34.11 -8.82
C ALA A 181 20.61 -33.11 -9.87
N LEU A 182 20.13 -33.62 -11.02
CA LEU A 182 19.56 -32.82 -12.10
C LEU A 182 18.28 -32.09 -11.66
N LEU A 183 17.36 -32.78 -10.96
CA LEU A 183 16.18 -32.15 -10.39
C LEU A 183 16.53 -31.04 -9.38
N ARG A 184 17.64 -31.20 -8.64
CA ARG A 184 18.15 -30.16 -7.74
C ARG A 184 18.70 -28.97 -8.52
N GLN A 185 19.46 -29.20 -9.60
CA GLN A 185 19.94 -28.13 -10.49
C GLN A 185 18.79 -27.39 -11.17
N MET A 186 17.78 -28.09 -11.69
CA MET A 186 16.59 -27.48 -12.28
C MET A 186 15.83 -26.62 -11.26
N ARG A 187 15.66 -27.12 -10.02
CA ARG A 187 15.05 -26.35 -8.93
C ARG A 187 15.85 -25.09 -8.59
N LEU A 188 17.18 -25.18 -8.55
CA LEU A 188 18.04 -24.03 -8.30
C LEU A 188 17.98 -23.04 -9.47
N ALA A 189 18.09 -23.50 -10.71
CA ALA A 189 18.02 -22.65 -11.90
C ALA A 189 16.67 -21.92 -11.99
N SER A 190 15.56 -22.63 -11.80
CA SER A 190 14.21 -22.06 -11.78
C SER A 190 13.99 -21.06 -10.63
N ARG A 191 14.60 -21.29 -9.46
CA ARG A 191 14.51 -20.37 -8.33
C ARG A 191 15.24 -19.04 -8.59
N GLU A 192 16.28 -19.08 -9.41
CA GLU A 192 17.19 -17.95 -9.65
C GLU A 192 16.76 -17.11 -10.86
N THR A 193 15.82 -17.61 -11.67
CA THR A 193 15.12 -16.83 -12.70
C THR A 193 14.00 -15.93 -12.16
N VAL A 194 13.62 -16.10 -10.89
CA VAL A 194 12.68 -15.22 -10.19
C VAL A 194 13.47 -14.25 -9.31
N SER A 195 13.15 -12.97 -9.36
CA SER A 195 13.88 -11.97 -8.58
C SER A 195 13.73 -12.20 -7.06
N PRO A 196 14.75 -11.88 -6.25
CA PRO A 196 14.64 -11.98 -4.80
C PRO A 196 13.45 -11.21 -4.21
N LEU A 197 13.16 -10.02 -4.74
CA LEU A 197 12.01 -9.20 -4.34
C LEU A 197 10.69 -9.91 -4.59
N GLU A 198 10.47 -10.42 -5.80
CA GLU A 198 9.23 -11.12 -6.18
C GLU A 198 9.02 -12.39 -5.33
N ARG A 199 10.09 -13.15 -5.05
CA ARG A 199 10.00 -14.31 -4.14
C ARG A 199 9.59 -13.90 -2.73
N LEU A 200 10.13 -12.79 -2.22
CA LEU A 200 9.81 -12.29 -0.90
C LEU A 200 8.37 -11.79 -0.83
N GLU A 201 7.91 -11.08 -1.87
CA GLU A 201 6.54 -10.60 -2.00
C GLU A 201 5.54 -11.77 -1.97
N VAL A 202 5.73 -12.79 -2.82
CA VAL A 202 4.86 -13.97 -2.85
C VAL A 202 4.85 -14.72 -1.52
N ALA A 203 6.01 -14.79 -0.84
CA ALA A 203 6.11 -15.44 0.46
C ALA A 203 5.43 -14.64 1.58
N LEU A 204 5.54 -13.31 1.58
CA LEU A 204 4.99 -12.44 2.63
C LEU A 204 3.51 -12.12 2.44
N HIS A 205 3.03 -12.02 1.21
CA HIS A 205 1.65 -11.64 0.89
C HIS A 205 0.59 -12.38 1.74
N PRO A 206 0.60 -13.72 1.88
CA PRO A 206 -0.40 -14.42 2.69
C PRO A 206 -0.25 -14.11 4.19
N TRP A 207 0.98 -13.98 4.71
CA TRP A 207 1.19 -13.63 6.12
C TRP A 207 0.73 -12.21 6.42
N VAL A 208 1.03 -11.27 5.54
CA VAL A 208 0.61 -9.87 5.69
C VAL A 208 -0.92 -9.77 5.60
N GLY A 209 -1.53 -10.33 4.56
CA GLY A 209 -2.95 -10.22 4.30
C GLY A 209 -3.85 -10.98 5.28
N PHE A 210 -3.44 -12.18 5.74
CA PHE A 210 -4.30 -13.04 6.55
C PHE A 210 -3.92 -13.10 8.04
N VAL A 211 -2.74 -12.61 8.42
CA VAL A 211 -2.28 -12.65 9.82
C VAL A 211 -1.96 -11.26 10.35
N ILE A 212 -1.03 -10.54 9.72
CA ILE A 212 -0.52 -9.26 10.25
C ILE A 212 -1.61 -8.18 10.21
N ILE A 213 -2.24 -7.95 9.05
CA ILE A 213 -3.29 -6.92 8.92
C ILE A 213 -4.48 -7.22 9.85
N PRO A 214 -5.05 -8.45 9.90
CA PRO A 214 -6.14 -8.75 10.82
C PRO A 214 -5.78 -8.57 12.30
N ILE A 215 -4.60 -9.00 12.73
CA ILE A 215 -4.14 -8.81 14.12
C ILE A 215 -3.96 -7.32 14.42
N PHE A 216 -3.32 -6.58 13.51
CA PHE A 216 -3.13 -5.14 13.65
C PHE A 216 -4.46 -4.41 13.76
N ALA A 217 -5.41 -4.74 12.89
CA ALA A 217 -6.74 -4.18 12.88
C ALA A 217 -7.47 -4.49 14.20
N LEU A 218 -7.46 -5.73 14.66
CA LEU A 218 -8.11 -6.12 15.91
C LEU A 218 -7.51 -5.40 17.14
N ALA A 219 -6.19 -5.31 17.21
CA ALA A 219 -5.48 -4.65 18.31
C ALA A 219 -5.73 -3.13 18.35
N ASN A 220 -5.94 -2.49 17.19
CA ASN A 220 -6.10 -1.04 17.10
C ASN A 220 -7.54 -0.56 17.00
N ALA A 221 -8.44 -1.34 16.41
CA ALA A 221 -9.84 -0.98 16.17
C ALA A 221 -10.77 -1.31 17.35
N GLY A 222 -10.32 -2.10 18.33
CA GLY A 222 -11.09 -2.50 19.51
C GLY A 222 -11.35 -1.37 20.51
N VAL A 223 -11.91 -0.25 20.06
CA VAL A 223 -12.25 0.92 20.88
C VAL A 223 -13.73 0.89 21.25
N PRO A 224 -14.10 1.19 22.51
CA PRO A 224 -15.49 1.36 22.88
C PRO A 224 -16.11 2.50 22.06
N ILE A 225 -17.04 2.17 21.16
CA ILE A 225 -17.76 3.16 20.36
C ILE A 225 -18.79 3.82 21.28
N ALA A 226 -18.42 4.95 21.85
CA ALA A 226 -19.32 5.80 22.59
C ALA A 226 -19.97 6.80 21.61
N VAL A 227 -21.28 7.04 21.75
CA VAL A 227 -22.05 7.85 20.79
C VAL A 227 -21.61 9.31 20.80
N ASP A 228 -21.19 9.80 21.96
CA ASP A 228 -20.54 11.09 22.19
C ASP A 228 -19.20 11.22 21.44
N ALA A 229 -18.40 10.16 21.39
CA ALA A 229 -17.12 10.14 20.67
C ALA A 229 -17.25 10.35 19.15
N VAL A 230 -18.44 10.14 18.57
CA VAL A 230 -18.71 10.39 17.15
C VAL A 230 -18.99 11.87 16.87
N VAL A 231 -19.46 12.61 17.87
CA VAL A 231 -19.76 14.05 17.77
C VAL A 231 -18.52 14.90 18.11
N ASP A 232 -17.46 14.28 18.60
CA ASP A 232 -16.19 14.94 18.89
C ASP A 232 -15.62 15.64 17.65
N PRO A 233 -15.09 16.88 17.78
CA PRO A 233 -14.53 17.63 16.65
C PRO A 233 -13.44 16.88 15.90
N VAL A 234 -12.62 16.06 16.59
CA VAL A 234 -11.54 15.29 15.94
C VAL A 234 -12.14 14.16 15.11
N ALA A 235 -13.12 13.45 15.66
CA ALA A 235 -13.83 12.39 14.95
C ALA A 235 -14.52 12.92 13.68
N ILE A 236 -15.24 14.05 13.80
CA ILE A 236 -15.90 14.71 12.68
C ILE A 236 -14.89 15.16 11.63
N ALA A 237 -13.79 15.80 12.04
CA ALA A 237 -12.77 16.27 11.09
C ALA A 237 -12.17 15.11 10.27
N ILE A 238 -11.92 13.96 10.91
CA ILE A 238 -11.44 12.75 10.20
C ILE A 238 -12.51 12.21 9.26
N ALA A 239 -13.75 12.05 9.75
CA ALA A 239 -14.84 11.52 8.96
C ALA A 239 -15.11 12.39 7.72
N VAL A 240 -15.14 13.72 7.87
CA VAL A 240 -15.30 14.66 6.76
C VAL A 240 -14.11 14.56 5.78
N GLY A 241 -12.88 14.46 6.28
CA GLY A 241 -11.71 14.25 5.43
C GLY A 241 -11.82 12.97 4.59
N LEU A 242 -12.17 11.84 5.21
CA LEU A 242 -12.29 10.53 4.54
C LEU A 242 -13.49 10.44 3.58
N VAL A 243 -14.66 10.94 3.99
CA VAL A 243 -15.92 10.81 3.25
C VAL A 243 -16.07 11.86 2.16
N ILE A 244 -15.61 13.08 2.39
CA ILE A 244 -15.77 14.21 1.45
C ILE A 244 -14.42 14.60 0.86
N GLY A 245 -13.41 14.82 1.71
CA GLY A 245 -12.11 15.34 1.27
C GLY A 245 -11.44 14.46 0.23
N LYS A 246 -11.44 13.14 0.44
CA LYS A 246 -10.78 12.21 -0.46
C LYS A 246 -11.46 12.07 -1.83
N PRO A 247 -12.79 11.84 -1.91
CA PRO A 247 -13.47 11.79 -3.20
C PRO A 247 -13.33 13.10 -3.96
N VAL A 248 -13.49 14.24 -3.27
CA VAL A 248 -13.34 15.56 -3.89
C VAL A 248 -11.91 15.76 -4.39
N GLY A 249 -10.90 15.43 -3.59
CA GLY A 249 -9.50 15.55 -3.96
C GLY A 249 -9.14 14.74 -5.20
N ILE A 250 -9.55 13.47 -5.24
CA ILE A 250 -9.30 12.56 -6.38
C ILE A 250 -10.04 13.04 -7.63
N VAL A 251 -11.34 13.32 -7.53
CA VAL A 251 -12.18 13.67 -8.68
C VAL A 251 -11.82 15.05 -9.24
N ALA A 252 -11.61 16.06 -8.37
CA ALA A 252 -11.24 17.40 -8.80
C ALA A 252 -9.85 17.42 -9.46
N SER A 253 -8.89 16.67 -8.90
CA SER A 253 -7.55 16.58 -9.47
C SER A 253 -7.53 15.82 -10.79
N ALA A 254 -8.34 14.76 -10.91
CA ALA A 254 -8.54 14.06 -12.17
C ALA A 254 -9.17 14.97 -13.24
N TRP A 255 -10.19 15.75 -12.86
CA TRP A 255 -10.82 16.74 -13.71
C TRP A 255 -9.83 17.81 -14.18
N LEU A 256 -9.03 18.36 -13.27
CA LEU A 256 -8.03 19.37 -13.59
C LEU A 256 -6.96 18.81 -14.55
N THR A 257 -6.49 17.58 -14.31
CA THR A 257 -5.49 16.93 -15.16
C THR A 257 -5.99 16.74 -16.60
N ILE A 258 -7.26 16.37 -16.77
CA ILE A 258 -7.89 16.21 -18.08
C ILE A 258 -8.09 17.57 -18.75
N ARG A 259 -8.53 18.59 -18.00
CA ARG A 259 -8.68 19.97 -18.50
C ARG A 259 -7.36 20.56 -19.00
N LEU A 260 -6.25 20.25 -18.33
CA LEU A 260 -4.91 20.68 -18.72
C LEU A 260 -4.29 19.81 -19.83
N SER A 261 -5.03 18.84 -20.39
CA SER A 261 -4.55 17.91 -21.42
C SER A 261 -3.33 17.07 -20.99
N TRP A 262 -3.15 16.85 -19.68
CA TRP A 262 -2.04 16.07 -19.13
C TRP A 262 -2.34 14.57 -19.06
N GLY A 263 -3.61 14.19 -19.14
CA GLY A 263 -4.07 12.80 -19.11
C GLY A 263 -5.48 12.63 -19.67
N ALA A 264 -5.93 11.38 -19.73
CA ALA A 264 -7.27 11.00 -20.16
C ALA A 264 -7.83 9.93 -19.23
N LEU A 265 -9.16 9.86 -19.10
CA LEU A 265 -9.80 8.76 -18.36
C LEU A 265 -9.37 7.40 -18.93
N PRO A 266 -9.12 6.40 -18.06
CA PRO A 266 -8.82 5.06 -18.54
C PRO A 266 -10.00 4.47 -19.34
N ALA A 267 -9.70 3.59 -20.29
CA ALA A 267 -10.72 2.96 -21.12
C ALA A 267 -11.78 2.24 -20.26
N GLY A 268 -13.06 2.51 -20.55
CA GLY A 268 -14.19 1.94 -19.82
C GLY A 268 -14.50 2.58 -18.46
N VAL A 269 -13.78 3.64 -18.06
CA VAL A 269 -14.03 4.36 -16.80
C VAL A 269 -14.92 5.58 -17.04
N THR A 270 -16.06 5.62 -16.38
CA THR A 270 -16.98 6.77 -16.37
C THR A 270 -16.73 7.66 -15.15
N TRP A 271 -17.18 8.91 -15.19
CA TRP A 271 -17.08 9.83 -14.05
C TRP A 271 -17.75 9.31 -12.77
N PRO A 272 -18.95 8.70 -12.80
CA PRO A 272 -19.52 8.07 -11.61
C PRO A 272 -18.67 6.90 -11.08
N ALA A 273 -18.07 6.10 -11.96
CA ALA A 273 -17.18 5.03 -11.54
C ALA A 273 -15.90 5.60 -10.87
N LEU A 274 -15.36 6.70 -11.39
CA LEU A 274 -14.24 7.40 -10.78
C LEU A 274 -14.60 8.00 -9.42
N ALA A 275 -15.79 8.61 -9.28
CA ALA A 275 -16.26 9.14 -8.00
C ALA A 275 -16.47 8.03 -6.97
N GLY A 276 -17.05 6.90 -7.37
CA GLY A 276 -17.19 5.71 -6.52
C GLY A 276 -15.83 5.14 -6.08
N ALA A 277 -14.85 5.11 -6.98
CA ALA A 277 -13.48 4.75 -6.65
C ALA A 277 -12.82 5.76 -5.69
N GLY A 278 -13.09 7.06 -5.84
CA GLY A 278 -12.65 8.09 -4.89
C GLY A 278 -13.23 7.90 -3.49
N CYS A 279 -14.49 7.46 -3.39
CA CYS A 279 -15.13 7.08 -2.12
C CYS A 279 -14.50 5.82 -1.53
N LEU A 280 -14.24 4.78 -2.34
CA LEU A 280 -13.51 3.62 -1.84
C LEU A 280 -12.11 4.01 -1.33
N ALA A 281 -11.39 4.90 -2.00
CA ALA A 281 -10.12 5.39 -1.50
C ALA A 281 -10.27 6.04 -0.11
N GLY A 282 -11.44 6.59 0.22
CA GLY A 282 -11.78 7.12 1.54
C GLY A 282 -11.85 6.08 2.67
N ILE A 283 -11.68 4.79 2.38
CA ILE A 283 -11.49 3.77 3.42
C ILE A 283 -10.06 3.92 3.95
N GLY A 284 -9.89 4.64 5.06
CA GLY A 284 -8.59 4.83 5.70
C GLY A 284 -8.20 3.70 6.66
N PHE A 285 -9.21 3.10 7.32
CA PHE A 285 -9.12 2.01 8.29
C PHE A 285 -7.73 1.75 8.88
N THR A 286 -7.01 0.70 8.49
CA THR A 286 -5.75 0.33 9.16
C THR A 286 -4.67 1.39 9.04
N MET A 287 -4.51 2.00 7.86
CA MET A 287 -3.51 3.04 7.64
C MET A 287 -3.83 4.33 8.38
N SER A 288 -5.10 4.73 8.47
CA SER A 288 -5.51 5.87 9.29
C SER A 288 -5.38 5.58 10.79
N LEU A 289 -5.70 4.36 11.25
CA LEU A 289 -5.51 3.95 12.65
C LEU A 289 -4.03 3.99 13.04
N PHE A 290 -3.18 3.54 12.12
CA PHE A 290 -1.74 3.61 12.27
C PHE A 290 -1.26 5.05 12.39
N VAL A 291 -1.60 5.93 11.44
CA VAL A 291 -1.21 7.35 11.48
C VAL A 291 -1.75 8.04 12.74
N ALA A 292 -2.97 7.72 13.18
CA ALA A 292 -3.53 8.28 14.41
C ALA A 292 -2.71 7.90 15.65
N SER A 293 -2.25 6.65 15.74
CA SER A 293 -1.40 6.19 16.85
C SER A 293 -0.02 6.86 16.91
N LEU A 294 0.42 7.48 15.81
CA LEU A 294 1.67 8.26 15.77
C LEU A 294 1.46 9.73 16.15
N GLY A 295 0.26 10.26 15.91
CA GLY A 295 -0.03 11.69 16.04
C GLY A 295 -0.78 12.09 17.28
N LEU A 296 -1.53 11.17 17.88
CA LEU A 296 -2.50 11.45 18.93
C LEU A 296 -2.36 10.43 20.06
N GLU A 297 -2.64 10.88 21.28
CA GLU A 297 -2.55 10.07 22.49
C GLU A 297 -3.80 10.24 23.37
N GLY A 298 -3.96 9.35 24.35
CA GLY A 298 -5.02 9.44 25.35
C GLY A 298 -6.44 9.42 24.77
N GLU A 299 -7.31 10.27 25.31
CA GLU A 299 -8.73 10.35 24.93
C GLU A 299 -8.93 10.80 23.47
N ILE A 300 -8.07 11.70 22.98
CA ILE A 300 -8.12 12.22 21.60
C ILE A 300 -7.85 11.09 20.59
N LEU A 301 -6.98 10.14 20.92
CA LEU A 301 -6.77 8.97 20.09
C LEU A 301 -8.02 8.09 20.02
N LEU A 302 -8.77 7.95 21.13
CA LEU A 302 -10.00 7.14 21.14
C LEU A 302 -11.09 7.79 20.27
N THR A 303 -11.30 9.11 20.36
CA THR A 303 -12.25 9.82 19.49
C THR A 303 -11.81 9.76 18.02
N ALA A 304 -10.51 9.90 17.75
CA ALA A 304 -9.95 9.76 16.41
C ALA A 304 -10.23 8.37 15.82
N LYS A 305 -10.01 7.30 16.59
CA LYS A 305 -10.32 5.93 16.16
C LYS A 305 -11.80 5.76 15.83
N SER A 306 -12.71 6.31 16.64
CA SER A 306 -14.16 6.33 16.33
C SER A 306 -14.47 7.07 15.02
N GLY A 307 -13.85 8.22 14.77
CA GLY A 307 -13.98 8.96 13.51
C GLY A 307 -13.44 8.19 12.30
N ILE A 308 -12.32 7.49 12.44
CA ILE A 308 -11.74 6.65 11.38
C ILE A 308 -12.68 5.51 11.03
N LEU A 309 -13.22 4.80 12.02
CA LEU A 309 -14.10 3.65 11.81
C LEU A 309 -15.41 4.07 11.14
N THR A 310 -16.06 5.10 11.67
CA THR A 310 -17.32 5.62 11.13
C THR A 310 -17.12 6.23 9.74
N GLY A 311 -16.10 7.06 9.56
CA GLY A 311 -15.75 7.67 8.27
C GLY A 311 -15.41 6.63 7.21
N SER A 312 -14.59 5.62 7.55
CA SER A 312 -14.22 4.54 6.63
C SER A 312 -15.43 3.68 6.24
N ALA A 313 -16.32 3.37 7.20
CA ALA A 313 -17.54 2.62 6.92
C ALA A 313 -18.48 3.39 5.98
N ILE A 314 -18.73 4.67 6.25
CA ILE A 314 -19.57 5.53 5.40
C ILE A 314 -18.96 5.64 3.99
N SER A 315 -17.66 5.94 3.89
CA SER A 315 -16.98 6.10 2.60
C SER A 315 -16.97 4.79 1.79
N GLY A 316 -16.73 3.66 2.46
CA GLY A 316 -16.79 2.33 1.84
C GLY A 316 -18.18 1.96 1.34
N ILE A 317 -19.24 2.20 2.14
CA ILE A 317 -20.63 1.94 1.74
C ILE A 317 -21.00 2.83 0.54
N LEU A 318 -20.72 4.13 0.61
CA LEU A 318 -21.01 5.06 -0.49
C LEU A 318 -20.27 4.66 -1.77
N GLY A 319 -18.96 4.37 -1.67
CA GLY A 319 -18.16 3.94 -2.81
C GLY A 319 -18.66 2.65 -3.43
N PHE A 320 -19.00 1.65 -2.61
CA PHE A 320 -19.57 0.39 -3.08
C PHE A 320 -20.92 0.59 -3.78
N VAL A 321 -21.82 1.38 -3.19
CA VAL A 321 -23.14 1.68 -3.77
C VAL A 321 -22.99 2.42 -5.11
N ILE A 322 -22.20 3.49 -5.16
CA ILE A 322 -21.96 4.28 -6.38
C ILE A 322 -21.38 3.38 -7.48
N LEU A 323 -20.37 2.56 -7.16
CA LEU A 323 -19.77 1.65 -8.13
C LEU A 323 -20.76 0.57 -8.60
N SER A 324 -21.56 0.01 -7.69
CA SER A 324 -22.55 -1.01 -8.04
C SER A 324 -23.61 -0.48 -9.01
N ILE A 325 -23.95 0.82 -8.95
CA ILE A 325 -24.88 1.50 -9.85
C ILE A 325 -24.18 1.88 -11.16
N ALA A 326 -22.97 2.45 -11.08
CA ALA A 326 -22.20 2.91 -12.23
C ALA A 326 -21.71 1.78 -13.14
N LEU A 327 -21.48 0.59 -12.56
CA LEU A 327 -20.97 -0.60 -13.27
C LEU A 327 -22.06 -1.64 -13.57
N ARG A 328 -23.33 -1.22 -13.60
CA ARG A 328 -24.43 -2.12 -14.00
C ARG A 328 -24.15 -2.66 -15.42
N PRO A 329 -24.32 -3.97 -15.66
CA PRO A 329 -24.20 -4.53 -17.00
C PRO A 329 -25.18 -3.80 -17.93
N HIS A 330 -24.71 -3.32 -19.08
CA HIS A 330 -25.61 -2.99 -20.17
C HIS A 330 -26.30 -4.30 -20.57
N VAL A 331 -27.56 -4.48 -20.15
CA VAL A 331 -28.44 -5.46 -20.77
C VAL A 331 -28.73 -4.91 -22.17
N PRO A 332 -28.29 -5.57 -23.25
CA PRO A 332 -28.66 -5.12 -24.59
C PRO A 332 -30.19 -5.16 -24.68
N ALA A 333 -30.79 -4.04 -25.08
CA ALA A 333 -32.21 -3.98 -25.39
C ALA A 333 -32.47 -4.84 -26.63
N GLY A 334 -32.85 -6.11 -26.43
CA GLY A 334 -33.12 -7.04 -27.54
C GLY A 334 -33.05 -8.54 -27.25
N ALA A 335 -32.99 -8.98 -25.99
CA ALA A 335 -33.18 -10.40 -25.66
C ALA A 335 -34.51 -10.57 -24.91
N GLN A 336 -35.60 -10.59 -25.68
CA GLN A 336 -36.86 -11.22 -25.32
C GLN A 336 -37.16 -12.29 -26.38
#